data_AF-A0A937W441-F1
#
_entry.id   AF-A0A937W441-F1
#
_cell.length_a   1.000
_cell.length_b   1.000
_cell.length_c   1.000
_cell.angle_alpha   90.00
_cell.angle_beta   90.00
_cell.angle_gamma   90.00
#
_symmetry.space_group_name_H-M   'P 1'
#
loop_
_entity.id
_entity.type
_entity.pdbx_description
1 polymer ?
#
loop_
_entity_poly.entity_id
_entity_poly.type
_entity_poly.pdbx_seq_one_letter_code
_entity_poly.pdbx_strand_id
1 'polypeptide(L)'
;MLAFAPPLPSVHDAYAPQRQTGFAVFHRTLHLQTEAGLQFIDVTDEIRALVGQSRVAFGLVNVQTRHTTTAVIVNEHEPLLLEDMKQLLERFAPIVSGTILAWGHESPIYDRLVRDAYRRLPLL
;
A
#
# COMPACT_ATOMS: atom_id res chain seq x y z
N MET A 1 40.17 -30.45 -36.54
CA MET A 1 39.16 -29.46 -36.98
C MET A 1 38.23 -29.22 -35.80
N LEU A 2 38.52 -28.24 -34.94
CA LEU A 2 37.75 -27.97 -33.73
C LEU A 2 36.56 -27.08 -34.11
N ALA A 3 35.34 -27.60 -33.97
CA ALA A 3 34.12 -26.83 -34.17
C ALA A 3 33.90 -25.91 -32.97
N PHE A 4 33.86 -24.60 -33.21
CA PHE A 4 33.45 -23.61 -32.22
C PHE A 4 31.96 -23.81 -31.94
N ALA A 5 31.57 -24.02 -30.68
CA ALA A 5 30.16 -24.04 -30.32
C ALA A 5 29.52 -22.68 -30.67
N PRO A 6 28.28 -22.64 -31.14
CA PRO A 6 27.60 -21.38 -31.45
C PRO A 6 27.55 -20.51 -30.19
N PRO A 7 27.71 -19.17 -30.33
CA PRO A 7 27.63 -18.27 -29.19
C PRO A 7 26.25 -18.39 -28.53
N LEU A 8 26.25 -18.42 -27.20
CA LEU A 8 24.99 -18.39 -26.43
C LEU A 8 24.22 -17.10 -26.79
N PRO A 9 22.89 -17.17 -26.93
CA PRO A 9 22.10 -15.99 -27.25
C PRO A 9 22.32 -14.90 -26.19
N SER A 10 22.45 -13.64 -26.64
CA SER A 10 22.66 -12.53 -25.71
C SER A 10 21.41 -12.33 -24.87
N VAL A 11 21.55 -11.81 -23.64
CA VAL A 11 20.42 -11.48 -22.76
C VAL A 11 19.42 -10.49 -23.39
N HIS A 12 19.81 -9.79 -24.47
CA HIS A 12 18.95 -8.91 -25.24
C HIS A 12 18.12 -9.64 -26.31
N ASP A 13 18.55 -10.81 -26.78
CA ASP A 13 17.86 -11.57 -27.84
C ASP A 13 16.69 -12.41 -27.33
N ALA A 14 16.61 -12.64 -26.01
CA ALA A 14 15.57 -13.45 -25.37
C ALA A 14 14.21 -12.73 -25.25
N TYR A 15 14.13 -11.46 -25.64
CA TYR A 15 12.93 -10.64 -25.46
C TYR A 15 12.50 -9.99 -26.78
N ALA A 16 12.16 -10.81 -27.78
CA ALA A 16 11.35 -10.32 -28.88
C ALA A 16 9.90 -10.21 -28.35
N PRO A 17 9.36 -8.99 -28.09
CA PRO A 17 7.99 -8.87 -27.61
C PRO A 17 7.06 -9.43 -28.69
N GLN A 18 6.39 -10.53 -28.37
CA GLN A 18 5.29 -11.01 -29.19
C GLN A 18 4.25 -9.90 -29.27
N ARG A 19 3.96 -9.40 -30.47
CA ARG A 19 2.93 -8.38 -30.69
C ARG A 19 1.56 -8.95 -30.28
N GLN A 20 1.15 -8.74 -29.03
CA GLN A 20 -0.25 -8.88 -28.64
C GLN A 20 -0.98 -7.63 -29.14
N THR A 21 -1.89 -7.80 -30.09
CA THR A 21 -2.55 -6.72 -30.84
C THR A 21 -3.90 -6.28 -30.23
N GLY A 22 -4.16 -6.57 -28.95
CA GLY A 22 -5.42 -6.25 -28.28
C GLY A 22 -5.23 -5.72 -26.87
N PHE A 23 -6.11 -4.80 -26.45
CA PHE A 23 -6.19 -4.29 -25.08
C PHE A 23 -7.18 -5.12 -24.27
N ALA A 24 -6.73 -5.67 -23.16
CA ALA A 24 -7.56 -6.45 -22.23
C ALA A 24 -7.59 -5.77 -20.86
N VAL A 25 -8.77 -5.75 -20.24
CA VAL A 25 -8.96 -5.25 -18.87
C VAL A 25 -9.49 -6.39 -18.02
N PHE A 26 -8.81 -6.63 -16.91
CA PHE A 26 -9.25 -7.58 -15.88
C PHE A 26 -9.34 -6.85 -14.55
N HIS A 27 -10.48 -6.98 -13.87
CA HIS A 27 -10.74 -6.32 -12.60
C HIS A 27 -11.33 -7.31 -11.59
N ARG A 28 -10.85 -7.25 -10.34
CA ARG A 28 -11.35 -8.00 -9.19
C ARG A 28 -11.25 -7.15 -7.93
N THR A 29 -12.09 -7.47 -6.95
CA THR A 29 -12.06 -6.90 -5.61
C THR A 29 -11.61 -7.97 -4.64
N LEU A 30 -10.57 -7.69 -3.86
CA LEU A 30 -10.15 -8.51 -2.73
C LEU A 30 -10.81 -7.99 -1.46
N HIS A 31 -11.41 -8.88 -0.68
CA HIS A 31 -12.00 -8.55 0.61
C HIS A 31 -11.07 -9.04 1.72
N LEU A 32 -10.64 -8.15 2.59
CA LEU A 32 -9.75 -8.44 3.72
C LEU A 32 -10.47 -8.10 5.01
N GLN A 33 -10.27 -8.92 6.04
CA GLN A 33 -10.74 -8.65 7.39
C GLN A 33 -9.51 -8.37 8.27
N THR A 34 -9.56 -7.27 9.02
CA THR A 34 -8.52 -6.92 9.98
C THR A 34 -8.96 -7.30 11.39
N GLU A 35 -8.00 -7.67 12.23
CA GLU A 35 -8.21 -8.03 13.64
C GLU A 35 -7.75 -6.91 14.58
N ALA A 36 -7.00 -5.94 14.06
CA ALA A 36 -6.47 -4.79 14.81
C ALA A 36 -6.62 -3.47 14.03
N GLY A 37 -6.50 -2.35 14.74
CA GLY A 37 -6.60 -1.00 14.14
C GLY A 37 -5.43 -0.65 13.21
N LEU A 38 -4.22 -1.13 13.52
CA LEU A 38 -3.04 -1.07 12.64
C LEU A 38 -2.53 -2.49 12.42
N GLN A 39 -2.63 -2.97 11.18
CA GLN A 39 -2.25 -4.32 10.79
C GLN A 39 -1.66 -4.27 9.37
N PHE A 40 -0.53 -4.95 9.19
CA PHE A 40 0.03 -5.23 7.87
C PHE A 40 -0.49 -6.58 7.40
N ILE A 41 -1.02 -6.63 6.18
CA ILE A 41 -1.50 -7.86 5.53
C ILE A 41 -0.74 -7.98 4.22
N ASP A 42 0.05 -9.06 4.08
CA ASP A 42 0.65 -9.39 2.80
C ASP A 42 -0.42 -9.98 1.87
N VAL A 43 -0.54 -9.41 0.68
CA VAL A 43 -1.52 -9.78 -0.36
C VAL A 43 -0.83 -10.25 -1.65
N THR A 44 0.47 -10.52 -1.59
CA THR A 44 1.31 -10.79 -2.77
C THR A 44 0.84 -12.02 -3.54
N ASP A 45 0.46 -13.09 -2.84
CA ASP A 45 0.05 -14.34 -3.46
C ASP A 45 -1.36 -14.24 -4.07
N GLU A 46 -2.28 -13.53 -3.42
CA GLU A 46 -3.60 -13.22 -3.95
C GLU A 46 -3.49 -12.38 -5.23
N ILE A 47 -2.65 -11.34 -5.22
CA ILE A 47 -2.40 -10.52 -6.42
C ILE A 47 -1.76 -11.37 -7.52
N ARG A 48 -0.78 -12.22 -7.20
CA ARG A 48 -0.14 -13.12 -8.17
C ARG A 48 -1.16 -14.06 -8.82
N ALA A 49 -2.07 -14.63 -8.03
CA ALA A 49 -3.14 -15.47 -8.53
C ALA A 49 -4.08 -14.70 -9.47
N LEU A 50 -4.45 -13.47 -9.12
CA LEU A 50 -5.29 -12.59 -9.95
C LEU A 50 -4.61 -12.21 -11.27
N VAL A 51 -3.31 -11.91 -11.24
CA VAL A 51 -2.52 -11.66 -12.45
C VAL A 51 -2.51 -12.89 -13.36
N GLY A 52 -2.30 -14.09 -12.80
CA GLY A 52 -2.37 -15.34 -13.55
C GLY A 52 -3.72 -15.58 -14.21
N GLN A 53 -4.82 -15.21 -13.56
CA GLN A 53 -6.18 -15.31 -14.10
C GLN A 53 -6.48 -14.29 -15.21
N SER A 54 -5.80 -13.14 -15.23
CA SER A 54 -6.04 -12.06 -16.19
C SER A 54 -5.71 -12.43 -17.63
N ARG A 55 -4.79 -13.38 -17.84
CA ARG A 55 -4.20 -13.74 -19.15
C ARG A 55 -3.56 -12.56 -19.90
N VAL A 56 -3.25 -11.46 -19.20
CA VAL A 56 -2.48 -10.32 -19.75
C VAL A 56 -1.00 -10.67 -19.68
N ALA A 57 -0.31 -10.75 -20.83
CA ALA A 57 1.11 -11.10 -20.87
C ALA A 57 2.02 -9.89 -20.58
N PHE A 58 1.63 -8.71 -21.06
CA PHE A 58 2.35 -7.45 -20.85
C PHE A 58 1.35 -6.35 -20.55
N GLY A 59 1.52 -5.65 -19.43
CA GLY A 59 0.58 -4.61 -19.01
C GLY A 59 0.91 -4.01 -17.66
N LEU A 60 -0.09 -3.35 -17.06
CA LEU A 60 -0.01 -2.69 -15.76
C LEU A 60 -0.95 -3.40 -14.75
N VAL A 61 -0.47 -3.61 -13.54
CA VAL A 61 -1.30 -4.01 -12.40
C VAL A 61 -1.56 -2.77 -11.54
N ASN A 62 -2.83 -2.40 -11.39
CA ASN A 62 -3.23 -1.34 -10.46
C ASN A 62 -3.80 -1.98 -9.19
N VAL A 63 -3.18 -1.69 -8.04
CA VAL A 63 -3.65 -2.12 -6.73
C VAL A 63 -4.01 -0.87 -5.93
N GLN A 64 -5.27 -0.77 -5.55
CA GLN A 64 -5.79 0.38 -4.81
C GLN A 64 -6.74 -0.09 -3.72
N THR A 65 -6.78 0.66 -2.63
CA THR A 65 -7.80 0.50 -1.60
C THR A 65 -8.99 1.42 -1.87
N ARG A 66 -10.18 0.98 -1.45
CA ARG A 66 -11.43 1.76 -1.52
C ARG A 66 -11.78 2.45 -0.19
N HIS A 67 -10.85 2.46 0.75
CA HIS A 67 -11.02 3.04 2.08
C HIS A 67 -10.01 4.18 2.32
N THR A 68 -10.43 5.20 3.05
CA THR A 68 -9.62 6.40 3.34
C THR A 68 -8.60 6.21 4.47
N THR A 69 -8.75 5.14 5.27
CA THR A 69 -7.93 4.85 6.45
C THR A 69 -6.97 3.68 6.25
N THR A 70 -6.71 3.30 5.00
CA THR A 70 -5.84 2.18 4.64
C THR A 70 -4.87 2.62 3.55
N ALA A 71 -3.74 1.93 3.41
CA ALA A 71 -2.76 2.20 2.37
C ALA A 71 -2.28 0.89 1.73
N VAL A 72 -1.84 0.97 0.48
CA VAL A 72 -1.12 -0.11 -0.20
C VAL A 72 0.34 0.30 -0.26
N ILE A 73 1.22 -0.57 0.23
CA ILE A 73 2.67 -0.36 0.26
C ILE A 73 3.38 -1.54 -0.41
N VAL A 74 4.52 -1.28 -1.04
CA VAL A 74 5.42 -2.32 -1.56
C VAL A 74 6.71 -2.21 -0.75
N ASN A 75 7.01 -3.25 0.02
CA ASN A 75 8.20 -3.31 0.86
C ASN A 75 8.60 -4.77 1.11
N GLU A 76 9.74 -5.00 1.75
CA GLU A 76 10.17 -6.33 2.19
C GLU A 76 9.23 -6.88 3.27
N HIS A 77 8.83 -8.15 3.13
CA HIS A 77 8.04 -8.84 4.14
C HIS A 77 8.98 -9.40 5.23
N GLU A 78 9.57 -8.50 6.00
CA GLU A 78 10.43 -8.84 7.14
C GLU A 78 9.73 -8.46 8.46
N PRO A 79 9.55 -9.39 9.42
CA PRO A 79 8.76 -9.15 10.63
C PRO A 79 9.22 -7.99 11.52
N LEU A 80 10.53 -7.81 11.74
CA LEU A 80 11.09 -6.72 12.53
C LEU A 80 10.91 -5.36 11.84
N LEU A 81 11.05 -5.31 10.51
CA LEU A 81 10.78 -4.10 9.73
C LEU A 81 9.30 -3.69 9.84
N LEU A 82 8.38 -4.66 9.80
CA LEU A 82 6.96 -4.38 9.99
C LEU A 82 6.66 -3.83 11.39
N GLU A 83 7.33 -4.35 12.43
CA GLU A 83 7.21 -3.84 13.80
C GLU A 83 7.81 -2.43 13.93
N ASP A 84 8.97 -2.16 13.34
CA ASP A 84 9.57 -0.83 13.30
C ASP A 84 8.66 0.18 12.59
N MET A 85 8.07 -0.21 11.45
CA MET A 85 7.09 0.61 10.73
C MET A 85 5.84 0.87 11.58
N LYS A 86 5.36 -0.12 12.30
CA LYS A 86 4.22 0.01 13.21
C LYS A 86 4.49 1.06 14.28
N GLN A 87 5.62 0.94 14.97
CA GLN A 87 6.04 1.89 16.01
C GLN A 87 6.22 3.30 15.46
N LEU A 88 6.77 3.43 14.25
CA LEU A 88 6.92 4.71 13.58
C LEU A 88 5.57 5.38 13.32
N LEU A 89 4.61 4.63 12.75
CA LEU A 89 3.26 5.13 12.47
C LEU A 89 2.53 5.52 13.76
N GLU A 90 2.63 4.72 14.81
CA GLU A 90 2.04 5.02 16.12
C GLU A 90 2.63 6.30 16.74
N ARG A 91 3.92 6.59 16.50
CA ARG A 91 4.54 7.84 16.96
C ARG A 91 4.08 9.06 16.15
N PHE A 92 3.90 8.92 14.83
CA PHE A 92 3.47 10.02 13.98
C PHE A 92 1.97 10.33 14.11
N ALA A 93 1.16 9.29 14.28
CA ALA A 93 -0.29 9.37 14.36
C ALA A 93 -0.79 8.55 15.57
N PRO A 94 -0.54 9.03 16.81
CA PRO A 94 -0.91 8.29 18.00
C PRO A 94 -2.42 8.08 18.08
N ILE A 95 -2.80 6.83 18.32
CA ILE A 95 -4.18 6.43 18.57
C ILE A 95 -4.42 6.64 20.06
N VAL A 96 -5.29 7.57 20.43
CA VAL A 96 -5.73 7.72 21.82
C VAL A 96 -7.23 7.51 21.86
N SER A 97 -7.65 6.45 22.55
CA SER A 97 -9.05 6.11 22.79
C SER A 97 -9.90 6.01 21.53
N GLY A 98 -9.40 5.32 20.49
CA GLY A 98 -10.13 5.08 19.24
C GLY A 98 -10.13 6.24 18.24
N THR A 99 -9.50 7.37 18.57
CA THR A 99 -9.41 8.55 17.69
C THR A 99 -7.94 8.85 17.38
N ILE A 100 -7.62 9.07 16.09
CA ILE A 100 -6.31 9.57 15.66
C ILE A 100 -6.18 11.02 16.14
N LEU A 101 -5.25 11.28 17.08
CA LEU A 101 -5.07 12.62 17.66
C LEU A 101 -4.57 13.69 16.68
N ALA A 102 -4.15 13.29 15.47
CA ALA A 102 -3.72 14.23 14.43
C ALA A 102 -4.87 15.12 13.91
N TRP A 103 -6.13 14.74 14.16
CA TRP A 103 -7.29 15.54 13.80
C TRP A 103 -7.80 16.28 15.04
N GLY A 104 -7.37 17.54 15.18
CA GLY A 104 -7.71 18.40 16.31
C GLY A 104 -9.18 18.71 16.53
N HIS A 105 -10.14 18.11 15.82
CA HIS A 105 -11.56 18.46 15.95
C HIS A 105 -12.34 17.68 17.01
N GLU A 106 -11.84 16.53 17.50
CA GLU A 106 -12.62 15.65 18.40
C GLU A 106 -11.93 15.33 19.74
N SER A 107 -10.91 16.10 20.12
CA SER A 107 -10.24 15.91 21.41
C SER A 107 -10.90 16.74 22.53
N PRO A 108 -11.25 16.15 23.69
CA PRO A 108 -11.63 16.89 24.90
C PRO A 108 -10.54 17.85 25.40
N ILE A 109 -9.29 17.66 24.96
CA ILE A 109 -8.16 18.56 25.23
C ILE A 109 -8.21 19.78 24.29
N TYR A 110 -8.60 19.58 23.03
CA TYR A 110 -8.87 20.68 22.10
C TYR A 110 -10.03 21.55 22.58
N ASP A 111 -11.12 20.93 23.04
CA ASP A 111 -12.28 21.67 23.56
C ASP A 111 -11.92 22.49 24.81
N ARG A 112 -10.96 22.01 25.63
CA ARG A 112 -10.43 22.77 26.79
C ARG A 112 -9.53 23.93 26.38
N LEU A 113 -8.58 23.70 25.47
CA LEU A 113 -7.64 24.72 25.00
C LEU A 113 -8.32 25.82 24.18
N VAL A 114 -9.28 25.46 23.32
CA VAL A 114 -10.05 26.42 22.51
C VAL A 114 -11.01 27.23 23.39
N ARG A 115 -11.70 26.62 24.36
CA ARG A 115 -12.56 27.36 25.30
C ARG A 115 -11.78 28.31 26.21
N ASP A 116 -10.57 27.95 26.63
CA ASP A 116 -9.71 28.85 27.41
C ASP A 116 -9.14 30.01 26.57
N ALA A 117 -8.86 29.78 25.28
CA ALA A 117 -8.44 30.83 24.36
C ALA A 117 -9.56 31.83 24.06
N TYR A 118 -10.80 31.37 23.85
CA TYR A 118 -11.94 32.25 23.54
C TYR A 118 -12.45 33.08 24.74
N ARG A 119 -12.22 32.66 25.99
CA ARG A 119 -12.58 33.48 27.18
C ARG A 119 -11.63 34.65 27.45
N ARG A 120 -10.44 34.66 26.83
CA ARG A 120 -9.40 35.69 27.05
C ARG A 120 -9.37 36.78 25.97
N LEU A 121 -10.20 36.66 24.94
CA LEU A 121 -10.39 37.74 23.99
C LEU A 121 -11.37 38.77 24.59
N PRO A 122 -10.98 40.04 24.76
CA PRO A 122 -11.94 41.07 25.11
C PRO A 122 -12.93 41.20 23.95
N LEU A 123 -14.20 40.99 24.24
CA LEU A 123 -15.29 41.31 23.33
C LEU A 123 -15.19 42.81 22.99
N LEU A 124 -15.03 43.14 21.71
CA LEU A 124 -15.42 44.45 21.19
C LEU A 124 -16.93 44.59 21.25
#